data_AF-A0A7M4BQ78-F1
#
_entry.id   AF-A0A7M4BQ78-F1
#
_cell.length_a   1.000
_cell.length_b   1.000
_cell.length_c   1.000
_cell.angle_alpha   90.00
_cell.angle_beta   90.00
_cell.angle_gamma   90.00
#
_symmetry.space_group_name_H-M   'P 1'
#
loop_
_entity.id
_entity.type
_entity.pdbx_description
1 polymer ?
#
loop_
_entity_poly.entity_id
_entity_poly.type
_entity_poly.pdbx_seq_one_letter_code
_entity_poly.pdbx_strand_id
1 'polypeptide(L)'
;MLRFELIDGSTVDVAVTRLFNAGYAGRDQASVRAHIDELAELGVPGPSQVPALYPVSPYLAQQADSVAVQNEKSSGEAEWAIVFTDDGVLLTAACDQTDRDLETYGVAWSKNASPDVLAKKAWRLDDVEDHVDDIRIEAWVTDSRGSESRIQDGTLGDLLPPAHWIRELKDQGYARPGTVLISGTIPMAPDVDQFAPGWRVRLTDPTNDETIELSYTVEKMPEPIG
;
A
#
# COMPACT_ATOMS: atom_id res chain seq x y z
N MET A 1 -6.82 -0.67 16.10
CA MET A 1 -6.93 -2.14 16.10
C MET A 1 -7.41 -2.51 14.73
N LEU A 2 -6.67 -3.34 14.00
CA LEU A 2 -7.12 -3.95 12.75
C LEU A 2 -7.72 -5.31 13.07
N ARG A 3 -8.68 -5.76 12.26
CA ARG A 3 -9.30 -7.08 12.39
C ARG A 3 -9.29 -7.77 11.03
N PHE A 4 -8.61 -8.90 10.95
CA PHE A 4 -8.50 -9.69 9.72
C PHE A 4 -9.34 -10.96 9.83
N GLU A 5 -10.17 -11.23 8.82
CA GLU A 5 -10.81 -12.52 8.58
C GLU A 5 -9.89 -13.38 7.70
N LEU A 6 -9.57 -14.58 8.15
CA LEU A 6 -8.79 -15.56 7.40
C LEU A 6 -9.69 -16.47 6.56
N ILE A 7 -9.10 -17.20 5.60
CA ILE A 7 -9.84 -18.10 4.70
C ILE A 7 -10.59 -19.21 5.44
N ASP A 8 -10.06 -19.68 6.57
CA ASP A 8 -10.72 -20.67 7.42
C ASP A 8 -11.89 -20.10 8.27
N GLY A 9 -12.18 -18.80 8.12
CA GLY A 9 -13.23 -18.07 8.84
C GLY A 9 -12.82 -17.62 10.24
N SER A 10 -11.59 -17.92 10.69
CA SER A 10 -11.06 -17.38 11.93
C SER A 10 -10.73 -15.88 11.79
N THR A 11 -10.60 -15.18 12.93
CA THR A 11 -10.27 -13.76 12.95
C THR A 11 -9.05 -13.46 13.80
N VAL A 12 -8.21 -12.55 13.34
CA VAL A 12 -7.02 -12.07 14.05
C VAL A 12 -7.13 -10.56 14.27
N ASP A 13 -7.09 -10.13 15.53
CA ASP A 13 -7.07 -8.71 15.90
C ASP A 13 -5.62 -8.25 16.12
N VAL A 14 -5.22 -7.14 15.50
CA VAL A 14 -3.84 -6.61 15.55
C VAL A 14 -3.82 -5.16 16.02
N ALA A 15 -3.15 -4.93 17.15
CA ALA A 15 -2.84 -3.58 17.62
C ALA A 15 -1.58 -3.07 16.90
N VAL A 16 -1.76 -2.19 15.91
CA VAL A 16 -0.63 -1.63 15.17
C VAL A 16 0.18 -0.72 16.08
N THR A 17 1.46 -1.05 16.25
CA THR A 17 2.45 -0.28 17.01
C THR A 17 3.54 0.29 16.11
N ARG A 18 3.67 -0.23 14.89
CA ARG A 18 4.62 0.22 13.86
C ARG A 18 4.02 0.06 12.48
N LEU A 19 4.26 1.04 11.63
CA LEU A 19 3.84 1.05 10.24
C LEU A 19 5.01 1.55 9.39
N PHE A 20 5.26 0.88 8.28
CA PHE A 20 6.29 1.24 7.33
C PHE A 20 5.76 1.15 5.91
N ASN A 21 6.13 2.12 5.08
CA ASN A 21 5.82 2.10 3.65
C ASN A 21 7.15 1.89 2.93
N ALA A 22 7.23 0.82 2.15
CA ALA A 22 8.38 0.61 1.29
C ALA A 22 8.31 1.55 0.08
N GLY A 23 9.45 2.11 -0.29
CA GLY A 23 9.58 2.94 -1.49
C GLY A 23 10.66 2.38 -2.41
N TYR A 24 10.53 2.65 -3.71
CA TYR A 24 11.50 2.19 -4.71
C TYR A 24 11.71 0.67 -4.66
N ALA A 25 10.61 -0.05 -4.41
CA ALA A 25 10.57 -1.48 -4.12
C ALA A 25 10.39 -2.38 -5.36
N GLY A 26 10.37 -1.80 -6.56
CA GLY A 26 10.28 -2.55 -7.81
C GLY A 26 11.47 -3.49 -8.00
N ARG A 27 11.21 -4.70 -8.50
CA ARG A 27 12.31 -5.63 -8.87
C ARG A 27 13.07 -5.14 -10.09
N ASP A 28 12.41 -4.42 -10.99
CA ASP A 28 13.06 -3.75 -12.09
C ASP A 28 13.84 -2.52 -11.59
N GLN A 29 15.13 -2.74 -11.35
CA GLN A 29 16.05 -1.70 -10.92
C GLN A 29 16.26 -0.59 -11.96
N ALA A 30 16.04 -0.86 -13.26
CA ALA A 30 16.12 0.18 -14.29
C ALA A 30 14.92 1.13 -14.19
N SER A 31 13.71 0.59 -14.02
CA SER A 31 12.50 1.39 -13.80
C SER A 31 12.58 2.19 -12.49
N VAL A 32 13.07 1.57 -11.41
CA VAL A 32 13.31 2.27 -10.13
C VAL A 32 14.30 3.43 -10.31
N ARG A 33 15.39 3.22 -11.05
CA ARG A 33 16.37 4.28 -11.32
C ARG A 33 15.76 5.42 -12.13
N ALA A 34 15.01 5.11 -13.19
CA ALA A 34 14.37 6.11 -14.03
C ALA A 34 13.41 7.01 -13.23
N HIS A 35 12.64 6.42 -12.31
CA HIS A 35 11.75 7.19 -11.43
C HIS A 35 12.51 8.08 -10.44
N ILE A 36 13.65 7.62 -9.90
CA ILE A 36 14.52 8.47 -9.06
C ILE A 36 15.07 9.65 -9.87
N ASP A 37 15.48 9.41 -11.11
CA ASP A 37 16.03 10.45 -11.98
C ASP A 37 14.96 11.48 -12.36
N GLU A 38 13.72 11.05 -12.64
CA GLU A 38 12.56 11.92 -12.88
C GLU A 38 12.26 12.84 -11.68
N LEU A 39 12.21 12.28 -10.47
CA LEU A 39 12.00 13.06 -9.24
C LEU A 39 13.14 14.07 -9.01
N ALA A 40 14.38 13.70 -9.35
CA ALA A 40 15.52 14.60 -9.25
C ALA A 40 15.41 15.78 -10.22
N GLU A 41 14.86 15.60 -11.43
CA GLU A 41 14.59 16.70 -12.37
C GLU A 41 13.55 17.70 -11.81
N LEU A 42 12.62 17.21 -10.99
CA LEU A 42 11.63 18.04 -10.27
C LEU A 42 12.19 18.67 -8.98
N GLY A 43 13.47 18.43 -8.66
CA GLY A 43 14.13 18.96 -7.46
C GLY A 43 13.83 18.17 -6.18
N VAL A 44 13.22 17.00 -6.28
CA VAL A 44 12.96 16.12 -5.14
C VAL A 44 14.23 15.29 -4.86
N PRO A 45 14.83 15.37 -3.67
CA PRO A 45 16.03 14.60 -3.36
C PRO A 45 15.73 13.10 -3.31
N GLY A 46 16.54 12.31 -4.00
CA GLY A 46 16.47 10.85 -3.97
C GLY A 46 16.76 10.26 -2.58
N PRO A 47 16.36 9.00 -2.33
CA PRO A 47 16.54 8.37 -1.03
C PRO A 47 18.01 8.06 -0.75
N SER A 48 18.39 8.02 0.53
CA SER A 48 19.74 7.64 0.95
C SER A 48 20.06 6.14 0.77
N GLN A 49 19.03 5.32 0.59
CA GLN A 49 19.11 3.87 0.39
C GLN A 49 18.01 3.43 -0.57
N VAL A 50 18.31 2.45 -1.43
CA VAL A 50 17.33 1.79 -2.31
C VAL A 50 17.39 0.28 -2.06
N PRO A 51 16.27 -0.40 -1.78
CA PRO A 51 14.94 0.20 -1.58
C PRO A 51 14.88 1.04 -0.29
N ALA A 52 13.88 1.93 -0.19
CA ALA A 52 13.69 2.82 0.96
C ALA A 52 12.60 2.27 1.90
N LEU A 53 12.70 2.60 3.19
CA LEU A 53 11.68 2.27 4.18
C LEU A 53 11.28 3.53 4.94
N TYR A 54 10.03 3.95 4.81
CA TYR A 54 9.51 5.16 5.44
C TYR A 54 8.70 4.79 6.68
N PRO A 55 9.10 5.22 7.88
CA PRO A 55 8.26 5.09 9.06
C PRO A 55 7.00 5.97 8.91
N VAL A 56 5.85 5.37 9.16
CA VAL A 56 4.56 6.05 9.16
C VAL A 56 3.92 5.91 10.54
N SER A 57 3.15 6.94 10.92
CA SER A 57 2.48 6.95 12.22
C SER A 57 1.51 5.76 12.34
N PRO A 58 1.60 4.91 13.38
CA PRO A 58 0.82 3.67 13.47
C PRO A 58 -0.72 3.83 13.40
N TYR A 59 -1.25 5.01 13.73
CA TYR A 59 -2.69 5.30 13.64
C TYR A 59 -3.18 5.50 12.19
N LEU A 60 -2.26 5.60 11.23
CA LEU A 60 -2.57 5.73 9.81
C LEU A 60 -2.86 4.38 9.16
N ALA A 61 -2.53 3.25 9.78
CA ALA A 61 -3.03 1.95 9.34
C ALA A 61 -4.51 1.82 9.71
N GLN A 62 -5.39 1.78 8.71
CA GLN A 62 -6.83 1.79 8.90
C GLN A 62 -7.55 0.76 8.02
N GLN A 63 -8.72 0.30 8.47
CA GLN A 63 -9.69 -0.44 7.66
C GLN A 63 -10.92 0.46 7.46
N ALA A 64 -10.73 1.53 6.70
CA ALA A 64 -11.71 2.60 6.52
C ALA A 64 -12.49 2.44 5.21
N ASP A 65 -13.77 2.82 5.24
CA ASP A 65 -14.62 2.86 4.04
C ASP A 65 -14.65 4.28 3.42
N SER A 66 -14.12 5.29 4.12
CA SER A 66 -13.95 6.67 3.64
C SER A 66 -12.68 7.30 4.22
N VAL A 67 -11.96 8.06 3.39
CA VAL A 67 -10.69 8.73 3.72
C VAL A 67 -10.84 10.23 3.48
N ALA A 68 -10.63 11.01 4.55
CA ALA A 68 -10.67 12.46 4.49
C ALA A 68 -9.30 13.02 4.09
N VAL A 69 -9.27 13.91 3.10
CA VAL A 69 -8.02 14.47 2.53
C VAL A 69 -8.04 15.99 2.54
N GLN A 70 -6.87 16.60 2.71
CA GLN A 70 -6.74 18.07 2.75
C GLN A 70 -6.86 18.69 1.36
N ASN A 71 -6.38 18.00 0.33
CA ASN A 71 -6.36 18.49 -1.04
C ASN A 71 -7.01 17.52 -2.04
N GLU A 72 -7.32 18.05 -3.22
CA GLU A 72 -7.95 17.29 -4.31
C GLU A 72 -6.95 16.43 -5.08
N LYS A 73 -5.65 16.68 -4.88
CA LYS A 73 -4.56 15.93 -5.52
C LYS A 73 -3.98 14.86 -4.60
N SER A 74 -4.87 14.07 -4.03
CA SER A 74 -4.50 12.85 -3.34
C SER A 74 -4.90 11.64 -4.16
N SER A 75 -4.14 10.56 -4.06
CA SER A 75 -4.34 9.36 -4.85
C SER A 75 -3.99 8.14 -4.02
N GLY A 76 -4.74 7.05 -4.21
CA GLY A 76 -4.36 5.75 -3.69
C GLY A 76 -3.21 5.16 -4.49
N GLU A 77 -2.43 4.29 -3.87
CA GLU A 77 -1.47 3.43 -4.56
C GLU A 77 -1.76 1.99 -4.17
N ALA A 78 -2.06 1.12 -5.14
CA ALA A 78 -2.34 -0.29 -4.87
C ALA A 78 -1.09 -1.01 -4.37
N GLU A 79 -1.21 -1.65 -3.21
CA GLU A 79 -0.11 -2.35 -2.56
C GLU A 79 -0.59 -3.67 -1.93
N TRP A 80 0.36 -4.46 -1.46
CA TRP A 80 0.12 -5.52 -0.50
C TRP A 80 0.84 -5.21 0.80
N ALA A 81 0.33 -5.77 1.90
CA ALA A 81 0.86 -5.55 3.23
C ALA A 81 1.19 -6.86 3.91
N ILE A 82 2.32 -6.89 4.63
CA ILE A 82 2.59 -7.90 5.64
C ILE A 82 2.25 -7.37 7.03
N VAL A 83 1.56 -8.20 7.81
CA VAL A 83 1.14 -7.88 9.18
C VAL A 83 1.71 -8.93 10.13
N PHE A 84 2.59 -8.51 11.02
CA PHE A 84 3.14 -9.38 12.05
C PHE A 84 2.12 -9.55 13.18
N THR A 85 1.83 -10.79 13.52
CA THR A 85 0.92 -11.20 14.59
C THR A 85 1.64 -12.13 15.56
N ASP A 86 0.98 -12.50 16.66
CA ASP A 86 1.53 -13.51 17.59
C ASP A 86 1.61 -14.92 16.95
N ASP A 87 0.77 -15.19 15.94
CA ASP A 87 0.63 -16.50 15.29
C ASP A 87 1.30 -16.58 13.91
N GLY A 88 2.15 -15.61 13.57
CA GLY A 88 2.85 -15.55 12.28
C GLY A 88 2.58 -14.26 11.51
N VAL A 89 2.85 -14.30 10.20
CA VAL A 89 2.71 -13.14 9.30
C VAL A 89 1.48 -13.33 8.42
N LEU A 90 0.66 -12.30 8.31
CA LEU A 90 -0.46 -12.25 7.37
C LEU A 90 -0.06 -11.45 6.13
N LEU A 91 -0.64 -11.79 4.97
CA LEU A 91 -0.58 -11.04 3.73
C LEU A 91 -1.98 -10.51 3.38
N THR A 92 -2.11 -9.22 3.06
CA THR A 92 -3.40 -8.59 2.73
C THR A 92 -3.24 -7.51 1.66
N ALA A 93 -4.36 -7.09 1.04
CA ALA A 93 -4.37 -5.94 0.16
C ALA A 93 -4.23 -4.64 0.98
N ALA A 94 -3.53 -3.67 0.43
CA ALA A 94 -3.42 -2.33 0.99
C ALA A 94 -3.52 -1.26 -0.10
N CYS A 95 -3.81 -0.04 0.31
CA CYS A 95 -3.83 1.12 -0.54
C CYS A 95 -3.24 2.31 0.22
N ASP A 96 -2.11 2.81 -0.26
CA ASP A 96 -1.43 3.97 0.33
C ASP A 96 -2.09 5.23 -0.24
N GLN A 97 -2.94 5.90 0.53
CA GLN A 97 -3.45 7.20 0.12
C GLN A 97 -2.34 8.24 0.31
N THR A 98 -1.81 8.76 -0.79
CA THR A 98 -0.73 9.74 -0.79
C THR A 98 -1.22 11.09 -1.31
N ASP A 99 -0.79 12.16 -0.63
CA ASP A 99 -0.95 13.53 -1.09
C ASP A 99 0.19 13.89 -2.08
N ARG A 100 -0.15 14.06 -3.36
CA ARG A 100 0.84 14.28 -4.44
C ARG A 100 1.46 15.67 -4.41
N ASP A 101 0.74 16.68 -3.91
CA ASP A 101 1.34 18.01 -3.78
C ASP A 101 2.35 18.01 -2.62
N LEU A 102 2.06 17.36 -1.50
CA LEU A 102 2.99 17.21 -0.37
C LEU A 102 4.23 16.37 -0.72
N GLU A 103 4.09 15.40 -1.63
CA GLU A 103 5.20 14.54 -2.06
C GLU A 103 6.35 15.35 -2.66
N THR A 104 6.05 16.46 -3.34
CA THR A 104 7.06 17.38 -3.89
C THR A 104 7.95 18.04 -2.83
N TYR A 105 7.49 18.11 -1.57
CA TYR A 105 8.27 18.62 -0.44
C TYR A 105 9.04 17.52 0.29
N GLY A 106 8.62 16.26 0.14
CA GLY A 106 9.32 15.09 0.67
C GLY A 106 8.42 13.87 0.80
N VAL A 107 8.88 12.75 0.25
CA VAL A 107 8.17 11.46 0.26
C VAL A 107 7.77 11.02 1.67
N ALA A 108 8.67 11.12 2.66
CA ALA A 108 8.35 10.70 4.03
C ALA A 108 7.21 11.53 4.67
N TRP A 109 7.07 12.80 4.27
CA TRP A 109 6.03 13.68 4.79
C TRP A 109 4.68 13.41 4.12
N SER A 110 4.64 13.19 2.80
CA SER A 110 3.40 12.86 2.09
C SER A 110 2.77 11.56 2.60
N LYS A 111 3.60 10.54 2.87
CA LYS A 111 3.17 9.25 3.44
C LYS A 111 2.56 9.35 4.85
N ASN A 112 2.73 10.47 5.55
CA ASN A 112 2.11 10.72 6.85
C ASN A 112 0.88 11.64 6.79
N ALA A 113 0.45 12.07 5.59
CA ALA A 113 -0.67 12.99 5.41
C ALA A 113 -2.03 12.28 5.32
N SER A 114 -2.04 10.98 5.05
CA SER A 114 -3.26 10.20 4.79
C SER A 114 -3.05 8.74 5.20
N PRO A 115 -4.13 7.97 5.41
CA PRO A 115 -4.04 6.61 5.91
C PRO A 115 -3.58 5.61 4.86
N ASP A 116 -2.89 4.58 5.32
CA ASP A 116 -2.77 3.32 4.61
C ASP A 116 -4.04 2.50 4.89
N VAL A 117 -4.85 2.27 3.85
CA VAL A 117 -6.09 1.50 3.96
C VAL A 117 -5.76 0.02 3.72
N LEU A 118 -6.07 -0.84 4.68
CA LEU A 118 -5.89 -2.30 4.59
C LEU A 118 -7.22 -3.00 4.40
N ALA A 119 -7.21 -4.14 3.72
CA ALA A 119 -8.41 -4.98 3.60
C ALA A 119 -8.79 -5.63 4.94
N LYS A 120 -10.04 -6.10 5.00
CA LYS A 120 -10.60 -6.84 6.15
C LYS A 120 -10.30 -8.34 6.08
N LYS A 121 -9.84 -8.85 4.94
CA LYS A 121 -9.42 -10.25 4.74
C LYS A 121 -7.91 -10.36 4.64
N ALA A 122 -7.36 -11.49 5.06
CA ALA A 122 -5.94 -11.77 4.91
C ALA A 122 -5.68 -13.26 4.67
N TRP A 123 -4.58 -13.57 3.99
CA TRP A 123 -4.00 -14.91 3.96
C TRP A 123 -2.96 -15.03 5.07
N ARG A 124 -2.72 -16.24 5.57
CA ARG A 124 -1.43 -16.50 6.24
C ARG A 124 -0.37 -16.50 5.15
N LEU A 125 0.76 -15.85 5.40
CA LEU A 125 1.81 -15.76 4.39
C LEU A 125 2.30 -17.15 3.99
N ASP A 126 2.46 -18.06 4.96
CA ASP A 126 2.90 -19.45 4.73
C ASP A 126 1.99 -20.23 3.76
N ASP A 127 0.71 -19.86 3.63
CA ASP A 127 -0.24 -20.54 2.73
C ASP A 127 -0.05 -20.12 1.27
N VAL A 128 0.62 -18.99 1.03
CA VAL A 128 0.78 -18.39 -0.32
C VAL A 128 2.23 -18.11 -0.68
N GLU A 129 3.19 -18.35 0.21
CA GLU A 129 4.61 -17.98 0.03
C GLU A 129 5.23 -18.64 -1.22
N ASP A 130 4.87 -19.89 -1.51
CA ASP A 130 5.41 -20.66 -2.63
C ASP A 130 5.00 -20.10 -4.02
N HIS A 131 3.91 -19.34 -4.11
CA HIS A 131 3.36 -18.77 -5.35
C HIS A 131 3.05 -17.27 -5.24
N VAL A 132 3.61 -16.59 -4.25
CA VAL A 132 3.28 -15.18 -3.95
C VAL A 132 3.50 -14.25 -5.14
N ASP A 133 4.50 -14.54 -5.98
CA ASP A 133 4.84 -13.75 -7.16
C ASP A 133 3.75 -13.80 -8.26
N ASP A 134 2.96 -14.88 -8.28
CA ASP A 134 1.90 -15.09 -9.27
C ASP A 134 0.58 -14.44 -8.85
N ILE A 135 0.44 -14.04 -7.58
CA ILE A 135 -0.74 -13.35 -7.07
C ILE A 135 -0.93 -12.04 -7.84
N ARG A 136 -2.11 -11.87 -8.43
CA ARG A 136 -2.47 -10.67 -9.17
C ARG A 136 -2.79 -9.53 -8.21
N ILE A 137 -2.33 -8.33 -8.54
CA ILE A 137 -2.75 -7.09 -7.89
C ILE A 137 -3.36 -6.17 -8.94
N GLU A 138 -4.56 -5.71 -8.67
CA GLU A 138 -5.30 -4.81 -9.55
C GLU A 138 -5.92 -3.69 -8.73
N ALA A 139 -6.02 -2.50 -9.33
CA ALA A 139 -6.78 -1.42 -8.74
C ALA A 139 -7.57 -0.62 -9.76
N TRP A 140 -8.66 -0.05 -9.26
CA TRP A 140 -9.60 0.74 -10.02
C TRP A 140 -9.90 2.04 -9.31
N VAL A 141 -10.09 3.08 -10.12
CA VAL A 141 -10.63 4.36 -9.70
C VAL A 141 -12.07 4.49 -10.15
N THR A 142 -12.92 5.06 -9.31
CA THR A 142 -14.31 5.42 -9.65
C THR A 142 -14.46 6.93 -9.69
N ASP A 143 -14.84 7.48 -10.85
CA ASP A 143 -15.02 8.92 -11.01
C ASP A 143 -16.31 9.45 -10.35
N SER A 144 -16.49 10.78 -10.34
CA SER A 144 -17.69 11.42 -9.78
C SER A 144 -19.01 11.08 -10.49
N ARG A 145 -18.95 10.45 -11.66
CA ARG A 145 -20.11 9.96 -12.42
C ARG A 145 -20.37 8.48 -12.17
N GLY A 146 -19.55 7.82 -11.36
CA GLY A 146 -19.63 6.39 -11.07
C GLY A 146 -18.99 5.50 -12.13
N SER A 147 -18.19 6.06 -13.05
CA SER A 147 -17.46 5.28 -14.04
C SER A 147 -16.18 4.72 -13.44
N GLU A 148 -16.01 3.40 -13.51
CA GLU A 148 -14.81 2.72 -13.02
C GLU A 148 -13.77 2.57 -14.14
N SER A 149 -12.51 2.86 -13.84
CA SER A 149 -11.36 2.65 -14.75
C SER A 149 -10.25 1.93 -14.00
N ARG A 150 -9.67 0.89 -14.62
CA ARG A 150 -8.55 0.15 -14.04
C ARG A 150 -7.28 0.98 -14.16
N ILE A 151 -6.67 1.31 -13.04
CA ILE A 151 -5.48 2.16 -12.97
C ILE A 151 -4.20 1.34 -12.76
N GLN A 152 -4.27 0.15 -12.17
CA GLN A 152 -3.11 -0.70 -11.92
C GLN A 152 -3.48 -2.17 -12.21
N ASP A 153 -2.59 -2.91 -12.85
CA ASP A 153 -2.72 -4.34 -13.19
C ASP A 153 -1.31 -4.92 -13.29
N GLY A 154 -0.97 -5.82 -12.36
CA GLY A 154 0.32 -6.49 -12.31
C GLY A 154 0.28 -7.73 -11.44
N THR A 155 1.43 -8.13 -10.93
CA THR A 155 1.54 -9.20 -9.92
C THR A 155 2.43 -8.75 -8.77
N LEU A 156 2.37 -9.46 -7.63
CA LEU A 156 3.28 -9.15 -6.53
C LEU A 156 4.75 -9.40 -6.91
N GLY A 157 4.99 -10.21 -7.94
CA GLY A 157 6.30 -10.46 -8.54
C GLY A 157 6.97 -9.22 -9.15
N ASP A 158 6.21 -8.14 -9.42
CA ASP A 158 6.75 -6.86 -9.88
C ASP A 158 7.52 -6.12 -8.76
N LEU A 159 7.29 -6.49 -7.50
CA LEU A 159 7.84 -5.87 -6.28
C LEU A 159 8.72 -6.84 -5.49
N LEU A 160 9.66 -6.32 -4.70
CA LEU A 160 10.48 -7.14 -3.79
C LEU A 160 9.59 -7.99 -2.86
N PRO A 161 9.84 -9.30 -2.75
CA PRO A 161 8.90 -10.23 -2.12
C PRO A 161 8.79 -10.01 -0.60
N PRO A 162 7.71 -10.48 0.05
CA PRO A 162 7.56 -10.45 1.51
C PRO A 162 8.80 -10.94 2.28
N ALA A 163 9.45 -12.01 1.81
CA ALA A 163 10.64 -12.57 2.44
C ALA A 163 11.84 -11.59 2.50
N HIS A 164 11.96 -10.68 1.53
CA HIS A 164 12.97 -9.61 1.56
C HIS A 164 12.71 -8.67 2.74
N TRP A 165 11.48 -8.16 2.84
CA TRP A 165 11.08 -7.20 3.86
C TRP A 165 11.04 -7.78 5.27
N ILE A 166 10.64 -9.04 5.40
CA ILE A 166 10.71 -9.75 6.69
C ILE A 166 12.16 -9.83 7.17
N ARG A 167 13.12 -10.08 6.28
CA ARG A 167 14.54 -10.10 6.64
C ARG A 167 15.02 -8.72 7.07
N GLU A 168 14.74 -7.68 6.28
CA GLU A 168 15.10 -6.31 6.61
C GLU A 168 14.53 -5.90 7.98
N LEU A 169 13.23 -6.12 8.22
CA LEU A 169 12.60 -5.81 9.51
C LEU A 169 13.18 -6.63 10.67
N LYS A 170 13.62 -7.88 10.44
CA LYS A 170 14.32 -8.68 11.47
C LYS A 170 15.67 -8.07 11.81
N ASP A 171 16.46 -7.73 10.80
CA ASP A 171 17.80 -7.16 10.98
C ASP A 171 17.75 -5.81 11.71
N GLN A 172 16.71 -5.01 11.47
CA GLN A 172 16.45 -3.75 12.18
C GLN A 172 15.78 -3.93 13.56
N GLY A 173 15.42 -5.15 13.96
CA GLY A 173 14.74 -5.44 15.24
C GLY A 173 13.27 -4.98 15.30
N TYR A 174 12.62 -4.86 14.14
CA TYR A 174 11.25 -4.37 13.96
C TYR A 174 10.25 -5.47 13.64
N ALA A 175 10.67 -6.66 13.23
CA ALA A 175 9.80 -7.80 12.98
C ALA A 175 9.19 -8.37 14.29
N ARG A 176 8.06 -7.82 14.71
CA ARG A 176 7.33 -8.24 15.93
C ARG A 176 5.83 -7.98 15.80
N PRO A 177 4.98 -8.66 16.59
CA PRO A 177 3.54 -8.46 16.59
C PRO A 177 3.15 -6.98 16.66
N GLY A 178 2.17 -6.58 15.83
CA GLY A 178 1.74 -5.19 15.68
C GLY A 178 2.60 -4.35 14.73
N THR A 179 3.54 -4.96 14.01
CA THR A 179 4.26 -4.30 12.91
C THR A 179 3.55 -4.56 11.60
N VAL A 180 3.34 -3.50 10.83
CA VAL A 180 2.79 -3.54 9.47
C VAL A 180 3.83 -2.95 8.52
N LEU A 181 3.99 -3.57 7.36
CA LEU A 181 4.72 -3.00 6.24
C LEU A 181 3.88 -3.13 4.97
N ILE A 182 3.78 -2.06 4.20
CA ILE A 182 3.20 -2.06 2.86
C ILE A 182 4.30 -1.96 1.79
N SER A 183 4.06 -2.59 0.65
CA SER A 183 5.08 -3.04 -0.30
C SER A 183 5.74 -1.99 -1.18
N GLY A 184 5.23 -0.77 -1.20
CA GLY A 184 5.36 0.09 -2.36
C GLY A 184 4.43 -0.37 -3.48
N THR A 185 4.26 0.48 -4.49
CA THR A 185 3.23 0.27 -5.52
C THR A 185 3.77 -0.16 -6.87
N ILE A 186 2.93 -0.83 -7.66
CA ILE A 186 3.18 -1.12 -9.08
C ILE A 186 2.85 0.09 -9.97
N PRO A 187 3.37 0.19 -11.20
CA PRO A 187 3.08 1.32 -12.09
C PRO A 187 1.59 1.55 -12.32
N MET A 188 1.19 2.82 -12.35
CA MET A 188 -0.16 3.25 -12.75
C MET A 188 -0.28 3.43 -14.26
N ALA A 189 -1.48 3.21 -14.80
CA ALA A 189 -1.83 3.52 -16.16
C ALA A 189 -1.80 5.05 -16.37
N PRO A 190 -0.96 5.58 -17.27
CA PRO A 190 -0.72 7.02 -17.40
C PRO A 190 -1.92 7.80 -17.92
N ASP A 191 -2.84 7.13 -18.62
CA ASP A 191 -4.02 7.75 -19.23
C ASP A 191 -5.27 7.74 -18.31
N VAL A 192 -5.14 7.23 -17.08
CA VAL A 192 -6.23 7.15 -16.11
C VAL A 192 -6.04 8.25 -15.06
N ASP A 193 -7.09 9.05 -14.84
CA ASP A 193 -7.07 10.08 -13.81
C ASP A 193 -7.07 9.45 -12.41
N GLN A 194 -5.93 9.59 -11.73
CA GLN A 194 -5.68 9.01 -10.41
C GLN A 194 -6.38 9.79 -9.28
N PHE A 195 -6.86 11.02 -9.54
CA PHE A 195 -7.48 11.91 -8.56
C PHE A 195 -8.99 11.70 -8.48
N ALA A 196 -9.39 10.43 -8.32
CA ALA A 196 -10.78 10.01 -8.32
C ALA A 196 -11.34 9.86 -6.89
N PRO A 197 -12.65 10.09 -6.68
CA PRO A 197 -13.30 10.00 -5.37
C PRO A 197 -13.52 8.57 -4.86
N GLY A 198 -13.22 7.53 -5.64
CA GLY A 198 -13.37 6.15 -5.22
C GLY A 198 -12.19 5.29 -5.64
N TRP A 199 -11.75 4.42 -4.74
CA TRP A 199 -10.65 3.49 -4.93
C TRP A 199 -11.08 2.06 -4.57
N ARG A 200 -10.56 1.10 -5.33
CA ARG A 200 -10.72 -0.34 -5.05
C ARG A 200 -9.43 -1.06 -5.40
N VAL A 201 -8.93 -1.88 -4.49
CA VAL A 201 -7.72 -2.70 -4.69
C VAL A 201 -8.08 -4.16 -4.44
N ARG A 202 -7.64 -5.05 -5.33
CA ARG A 202 -7.88 -6.49 -5.25
C ARG A 202 -6.58 -7.27 -5.41
N LEU A 203 -6.37 -8.23 -4.52
CA LEU A 203 -5.45 -9.34 -4.71
C LEU A 203 -6.23 -10.58 -5.13
N THR A 204 -5.72 -11.33 -6.10
CA THR A 204 -6.32 -12.60 -6.57
C THR A 204 -5.26 -13.69 -6.59
N ASP A 205 -5.48 -14.77 -5.83
CA ASP A 205 -4.64 -15.96 -5.86
C ASP A 205 -5.02 -16.83 -7.08
N PRO A 206 -4.12 -17.02 -8.05
CA PRO A 206 -4.43 -17.75 -9.29
C PRO A 206 -4.57 -19.26 -9.08
N THR A 207 -4.22 -19.79 -7.91
CA THR A 207 -4.25 -21.24 -7.64
C THR A 207 -5.64 -21.74 -7.23
N ASN A 208 -6.46 -20.85 -6.66
CA ASN A 208 -7.78 -21.16 -6.09
C ASN A 208 -8.86 -20.10 -6.37
N ASP A 209 -8.52 -19.02 -7.08
CA ASP A 209 -9.36 -17.85 -7.37
C ASP A 209 -9.89 -17.12 -6.12
N GLU A 210 -9.28 -17.33 -4.94
CA GLU A 210 -9.59 -16.57 -3.75
C GLU A 210 -9.11 -15.12 -3.88
N THR A 211 -9.89 -14.20 -3.29
CA THR A 211 -9.64 -12.76 -3.41
C THR A 211 -9.64 -12.05 -2.07
N ILE A 212 -8.74 -11.06 -1.96
CA ILE A 212 -8.73 -10.07 -0.88
C ILE A 212 -8.97 -8.71 -1.52
N GLU A 213 -9.99 -8.00 -1.07
CA GLU A 213 -10.36 -6.70 -1.63
C GLU A 213 -10.58 -5.66 -0.53
N LEU A 214 -10.25 -4.41 -0.85
CA LEU A 214 -10.67 -3.22 -0.14
C LEU A 214 -11.26 -2.22 -1.12
N SER A 215 -12.14 -1.36 -0.63
CA SER A 215 -12.60 -0.18 -1.34
C SER A 215 -12.92 0.93 -0.35
N TYR A 216 -12.73 2.18 -0.79
CA TYR A 216 -13.03 3.36 0.00
C TYR A 216 -13.32 4.56 -0.89
N THR A 217 -13.99 5.56 -0.31
CA THR A 217 -14.18 6.86 -0.95
C THR A 217 -13.19 7.90 -0.41
N VAL A 218 -12.85 8.87 -1.24
CA VAL A 218 -12.02 10.02 -0.86
C VAL A 218 -12.91 11.25 -0.70
N GLU A 219 -12.84 11.88 0.46
CA GLU A 219 -13.63 13.06 0.81
C GLU A 219 -12.74 14.25 1.12
N LYS A 220 -12.90 15.35 0.38
CA LYS A 220 -12.16 16.58 0.67
C LYS A 220 -12.67 17.21 1.97
N MET A 221 -11.74 17.51 2.87
CA MET A 221 -12.04 18.26 4.09
C MET A 221 -12.39 19.73 3.80
N PRO A 222 -13.12 20.41 4.70
CA PRO A 222 -13.34 21.86 4.60
C PRO A 222 -12.03 22.65 4.59
N GLU A 223 -12.04 23.80 3.90
CA GLU A 223 -10.91 24.72 3.90
C GLU A 223 -10.65 25.29 5.32
N PRO A 224 -9.39 25.45 5.75
CA PRO A 224 -9.06 26.10 7.00
C PRO A 224 -9.58 27.55 7.05
N ILE A 225 -10.00 28.00 8.24
CA ILE A 225 -10.32 29.40 8.50
C ILE A 225 -9.10 30.04 9.18
N GLY A 226 -8.39 30.95 8.51
CA GLY A 226 -7.17 31.58 9.04
C GLY A 226 -6.66 32.72 8.19
#